data_AF-A0A1Y1MU40-F1
#
_entry.id   AF-A0A1Y1MU40-F1
#
_cell.length_a   1.000
_cell.length_b   1.000
_cell.length_c   1.000
_cell.angle_alpha   90.00
_cell.angle_beta   90.00
_cell.angle_gamma   90.00
#
_symmetry.space_group_name_H-M   'P 1'
#
loop_
_entity.id
_entity.type
_entity.pdbx_description
1 polymer ?
#
loop_
_entity_poly.entity_id
_entity_poly.type
_entity_poly.pdbx_seq_one_letter_code
_entity_poly.pdbx_strand_id
1 'polypeptide(L)'
;SVSRINKKIPQSLLPQSFISYQAPTMALKTIICSIALSSLPLAVALNPACAPGGNFDMRYWSLQLPTGTSSATIIPSSQLQGCSGYTDANFFTDQSTGQMVLLAPGNPALTNCVTTSGSVHCRTELREVVPSSGANAAWDPSGTNILQVTMTVVQADDGSHGTAIGQVFCQSGGVGKPLLEMYYSQSGTIVVGVKNNPSANQIITQVGQVSLNTSFNYQLSYTGGRLFVWINGVQTELTGFSWTSPTCYFKTGNYNQGVSAAGSEVHIAAITVSH
;
A
#
# COMPACT_ATOMS: atom_id res chain seq x y z
N SER A 1 34.81 22.57 78.00
CA SER A 1 35.89 21.82 78.66
C SER A 1 36.78 21.24 77.59
N VAL A 2 38.04 21.67 77.55
CA VAL A 2 39.05 21.27 76.56
C VAL A 2 39.69 19.96 77.03
N SER A 3 39.81 18.96 76.15
CA SER A 3 40.79 17.89 76.35
C SER A 3 41.34 17.45 75.00
N ARG A 4 42.63 17.75 74.78
CA ARG A 4 43.48 17.11 73.78
C ARG A 4 44.06 15.85 74.41
N ILE A 5 44.03 14.72 73.70
CA ILE A 5 44.91 13.59 73.98
C ILE A 5 45.71 13.27 72.71
N ASN A 6 47.02 13.36 72.87
CA ASN A 6 48.07 12.85 72.00
C ASN A 6 48.06 11.31 71.98
N LYS A 7 48.30 10.67 70.82
CA LYS A 7 49.55 9.91 70.56
C LYS A 7 49.45 8.99 69.33
N LYS A 8 50.55 9.05 68.57
CA LYS A 8 51.28 7.98 67.85
C LYS A 8 50.65 7.34 66.61
N ILE A 9 51.18 7.80 65.48
CA ILE A 9 51.42 7.06 64.24
C ILE A 9 52.67 6.16 64.44
N PRO A 10 52.69 4.94 63.88
CA PRO A 10 53.79 4.55 62.98
C PRO A 10 53.21 3.95 61.68
N GLN A 11 53.46 4.58 60.52
CA GLN A 11 54.44 4.17 59.51
C GLN A 11 54.31 2.71 59.07
N SER A 12 53.85 2.47 57.84
CA SER A 12 54.78 2.24 56.74
C SER A 12 54.10 1.90 55.39
N LEU A 13 54.62 2.53 54.34
CA LEU A 13 54.93 1.93 53.02
C LEU A 13 53.76 1.64 52.04
N LEU A 14 53.50 2.58 51.13
CA LEU A 14 53.90 2.54 49.70
C LEU A 14 53.03 3.51 48.85
N PRO A 15 53.57 4.11 47.78
CA PRO A 15 52.90 5.19 47.04
C PRO A 15 51.78 4.62 46.15
N GLN A 16 50.57 5.17 46.32
CA GLN A 16 49.48 4.94 45.36
C GLN A 16 49.80 5.71 44.08
N SER A 17 50.01 4.93 43.02
CA SER A 17 50.06 5.35 41.63
C SER A 17 48.86 6.20 41.25
N PHE A 18 49.11 7.34 40.61
CA PHE A 18 48.11 8.15 39.94
C PHE A 18 47.34 7.29 38.93
N ILE A 19 46.08 7.00 39.22
CA ILE A 19 45.15 6.46 38.23
C ILE A 19 44.70 7.64 37.37
N SER A 20 45.26 7.75 36.17
CA SER A 20 44.71 8.59 35.11
C SER A 20 43.33 8.07 34.71
N TYR A 21 42.29 8.88 34.91
CA TYR A 21 40.98 8.65 34.31
C TYR A 21 41.11 8.74 32.79
N GLN A 22 41.09 7.60 32.09
CA GLN A 22 40.85 7.57 30.65
C GLN A 22 39.35 7.68 30.41
N ALA A 23 38.94 8.76 29.74
CA ALA A 23 37.59 8.89 29.21
C ALA A 23 37.32 7.74 28.22
N PRO A 24 36.14 7.12 28.23
CA PRO A 24 35.81 6.09 27.24
C PRO A 24 35.74 6.74 25.87
N THR A 25 36.66 6.37 24.98
CA THR A 25 36.53 6.65 23.55
C THR A 25 35.32 5.90 23.03
N MET A 26 34.21 6.61 22.82
CA MET A 26 33.10 6.12 22.02
C MET A 26 33.60 5.89 20.60
N ALA A 27 33.83 4.62 20.24
CA ALA A 27 34.03 4.22 18.87
C ALA A 27 32.75 4.54 18.10
N LEU A 28 32.79 5.59 17.29
CA LEU A 28 31.74 5.93 16.33
C LEU A 28 31.67 4.79 15.31
N LYS A 29 30.77 3.83 15.53
CA LYS A 29 30.40 2.86 14.51
C LYS A 29 29.62 3.60 13.44
N THR A 30 30.32 4.04 12.40
CA THR A 30 29.72 4.56 11.18
C THR A 30 28.87 3.44 10.58
N ILE A 31 27.56 3.51 10.78
CA ILE A 31 26.60 2.73 10.01
C ILE A 31 26.63 3.33 8.61
N ILE A 32 27.35 2.69 7.71
CA ILE A 32 27.26 2.97 6.28
C ILE A 32 25.87 2.48 5.86
N CYS A 33 24.90 3.39 5.90
CA CYS A 33 23.62 3.18 5.24
C CYS A 33 23.91 3.22 3.74
N SER A 34 24.00 2.04 3.12
CA SER A 34 24.09 1.91 1.68
C SER A 34 22.83 2.55 1.08
N ILE A 35 22.95 3.79 0.62
CA ILE A 35 21.96 4.41 -0.25
C ILE A 35 22.00 3.58 -1.52
N ALA A 36 21.10 2.60 -1.63
CA ALA A 36 20.79 2.02 -2.92
C ALA A 36 20.25 3.18 -3.76
N LEU A 37 21.08 3.71 -4.67
CA LEU A 37 20.59 4.55 -5.76
C LEU A 37 19.67 3.66 -6.58
N SER A 38 18.39 3.63 -6.21
CA SER A 38 17.32 3.15 -7.07
C SER A 38 17.36 4.01 -8.33
N SER A 39 17.90 3.44 -9.41
CA SER A 39 17.79 4.01 -10.74
C SER A 39 16.31 4.23 -11.01
N LEU A 40 15.87 5.48 -10.97
CA LEU A 40 14.51 5.82 -11.40
C LEU A 40 14.42 5.37 -12.86
N PRO A 41 13.47 4.49 -13.22
CA PRO A 41 13.25 4.17 -14.61
C PRO A 41 12.96 5.48 -15.34
N LEU A 42 13.57 5.68 -16.52
CA LEU A 42 13.17 6.77 -17.41
C LEU A 42 11.65 6.73 -17.52
N ALA A 43 11.00 7.86 -17.22
CA ALA A 43 9.56 7.99 -17.40
C ALA A 43 9.27 7.77 -18.89
N VAL A 44 8.85 6.57 -19.24
CA VAL A 44 8.30 6.29 -20.56
C VAL A 44 7.02 7.10 -20.63
N ALA A 45 6.98 8.08 -21.54
CA ALA A 45 5.78 8.86 -21.77
C ALA A 45 4.65 7.91 -22.17
N LEU A 46 3.52 7.99 -21.47
CA LEU A 46 2.32 7.21 -21.78
C LEU A 46 1.81 7.63 -23.17
N ASN A 47 1.25 6.70 -23.93
CA ASN A 47 0.66 6.94 -25.25
C ASN A 47 -0.87 7.12 -25.11
N PRO A 48 -1.42 8.34 -25.25
CA PRO A 48 -2.84 8.58 -25.09
C PRO A 48 -3.72 7.95 -26.19
N ALA A 49 -3.12 7.53 -27.30
CA ALA A 49 -3.84 6.85 -28.39
C ALA A 49 -4.02 5.34 -28.15
N CYS A 50 -3.36 4.77 -27.13
CA CYS A 50 -3.53 3.37 -26.74
C CYS A 50 -4.56 3.21 -25.63
N ALA A 51 -5.25 2.07 -25.60
CA ALA A 51 -5.93 1.58 -24.41
C ALA A 51 -4.93 1.40 -23.24
N PRO A 52 -5.38 1.30 -21.97
CA PRO A 52 -4.47 1.17 -20.84
C PRO A 52 -3.45 0.03 -20.99
N GLY A 53 -3.85 -1.08 -21.64
CA GLY A 53 -2.97 -2.20 -21.97
C GLY A 53 -1.73 -1.90 -22.80
N GLY A 54 -1.70 -0.80 -23.55
CA GLY A 54 -0.55 -0.38 -24.33
C GLY A 54 0.46 0.43 -23.53
N ASN A 55 0.04 0.96 -22.38
CA ASN A 55 0.82 1.86 -21.53
C ASN A 55 1.33 1.17 -20.26
N PHE A 56 0.64 0.14 -19.80
CA PHE A 56 0.93 -0.56 -18.55
C PHE A 56 1.05 -2.06 -18.76
N ASP A 57 1.89 -2.73 -17.96
CA ASP A 57 2.03 -4.18 -18.01
C ASP A 57 0.83 -4.89 -17.38
N MET A 58 -0.21 -5.09 -18.19
CA MET A 58 -1.46 -5.72 -17.77
C MET A 58 -1.38 -7.23 -17.60
N ARG A 59 -0.21 -7.86 -17.83
CA ARG A 59 -0.05 -9.30 -17.56
C ARG A 59 -0.35 -9.65 -16.10
N TYR A 60 -0.04 -8.74 -15.18
CA TYR A 60 -0.24 -8.88 -13.74
C TYR A 60 -1.68 -8.66 -13.28
N TRP A 61 -2.64 -8.32 -14.14
CA TRP A 61 -3.95 -7.85 -13.65
C TRP A 61 -5.12 -8.53 -14.37
N SER A 62 -6.17 -8.86 -13.62
CA SER A 62 -7.53 -8.88 -14.14
C SER A 62 -8.26 -7.63 -13.65
N LEU A 63 -9.34 -7.23 -14.33
CA LEU A 63 -10.12 -6.04 -13.98
C LEU A 63 -11.51 -6.45 -13.51
N GLN A 64 -11.91 -5.95 -12.35
CA GLN A 64 -13.28 -6.08 -11.84
C GLN A 64 -14.05 -4.82 -12.20
N LEU A 65 -15.16 -4.95 -12.91
CA LEU A 65 -16.00 -3.83 -13.35
C LEU A 65 -17.26 -3.68 -12.47
N PRO A 66 -17.88 -2.49 -12.44
CA PRO A 66 -19.11 -2.23 -11.70
C PRO A 66 -20.36 -2.61 -12.51
N THR A 67 -20.18 -3.33 -13.62
CA THR A 67 -21.22 -3.78 -14.54
C THR A 67 -21.30 -5.30 -14.51
N GLY A 68 -22.39 -5.87 -15.00
CA GLY A 68 -22.60 -7.32 -15.01
C GLY A 68 -24.09 -7.64 -15.05
N THR A 69 -24.42 -8.92 -14.90
CA THR A 69 -25.82 -9.37 -14.84
C THR A 69 -26.12 -10.02 -13.50
N SER A 70 -25.51 -11.18 -13.22
CA SER A 70 -25.63 -11.90 -11.94
C SER A 70 -24.46 -11.65 -10.99
N SER A 71 -23.32 -11.22 -11.53
CA SER A 71 -22.12 -10.86 -10.79
C SER A 71 -21.31 -9.86 -11.61
N ALA A 72 -20.42 -9.12 -10.93
CA ALA A 72 -19.53 -8.17 -11.57
C ALA A 72 -18.73 -8.83 -12.71
N THR A 73 -18.69 -8.17 -13.87
CA THR A 73 -17.89 -8.58 -15.02
C THR A 73 -16.41 -8.56 -14.64
N ILE A 74 -15.71 -9.64 -14.99
CA ILE A 74 -14.26 -9.75 -14.82
C ILE A 74 -13.61 -9.78 -16.20
N ILE A 75 -12.77 -8.80 -16.50
CA ILE A 75 -11.96 -8.80 -17.72
C ILE A 75 -10.64 -9.51 -17.41
N PRO A 76 -10.33 -10.62 -18.11
CA PRO A 76 -9.09 -11.36 -17.88
C PRO A 76 -7.87 -10.59 -18.40
N SER A 77 -6.71 -10.89 -17.81
CA SER A 77 -5.40 -10.32 -18.20
C SER A 77 -5.13 -10.33 -19.70
N SER A 78 -5.47 -11.42 -20.40
CA SER A 78 -5.25 -11.54 -21.83
C SER A 78 -6.04 -10.53 -22.67
N GLN A 79 -7.19 -10.05 -22.18
CA GLN A 79 -8.00 -9.04 -22.86
C GLN A 79 -7.56 -7.61 -22.50
N LEU A 80 -6.86 -7.41 -21.39
CA LEU A 80 -6.39 -6.09 -20.98
C LEU A 80 -5.11 -5.66 -21.71
N GLN A 81 -4.35 -6.59 -22.29
CA GLN A 81 -3.01 -6.32 -22.81
C GLN A 81 -3.00 -5.65 -24.20
N GLY A 82 -1.97 -4.82 -24.43
CA GLY A 82 -1.68 -4.19 -25.71
C GLY A 82 -2.46 -2.90 -25.98
N CYS A 83 -2.05 -2.18 -27.01
CA CYS A 83 -2.62 -0.87 -27.39
C CYS A 83 -4.11 -0.94 -27.77
N SER A 84 -4.59 -2.12 -28.19
CA SER A 84 -5.99 -2.42 -28.48
C SER A 84 -6.66 -3.28 -27.41
N GLY A 85 -6.07 -3.33 -26.21
CA GLY A 85 -6.66 -4.00 -25.05
C GLY A 85 -8.00 -3.39 -24.63
N TYR A 86 -8.66 -4.05 -23.69
CA TYR A 86 -9.98 -3.66 -23.23
C TYR A 86 -10.03 -2.22 -22.71
N THR A 87 -11.11 -1.53 -23.06
CA THR A 87 -11.49 -0.23 -22.54
C THR A 87 -13.00 -0.09 -22.59
N ASP A 88 -13.58 0.67 -21.65
CA ASP A 88 -14.99 1.03 -21.62
C ASP A 88 -15.18 2.41 -20.96
N ALA A 89 -16.42 2.76 -20.63
CA ALA A 89 -16.74 4.03 -19.98
C ALA A 89 -16.20 4.15 -18.54
N ASN A 90 -15.85 3.05 -17.86
CA ASN A 90 -15.33 3.05 -16.50
C ASN A 90 -13.80 2.85 -16.45
N PHE A 91 -13.21 2.29 -17.51
CA PHE A 91 -11.80 1.94 -17.61
C PHE A 91 -11.25 2.36 -18.97
N PHE A 92 -10.51 3.46 -19.02
CA PHE A 92 -10.01 4.01 -20.28
C PHE A 92 -8.71 4.78 -20.09
N THR A 93 -8.11 5.20 -21.21
CA THR A 93 -6.93 6.06 -21.21
C THR A 93 -7.38 7.52 -21.32
N ASP A 94 -6.89 8.36 -20.42
CA ASP A 94 -7.02 9.81 -20.55
C ASP A 94 -6.28 10.27 -21.82
N GLN A 95 -7.01 10.89 -22.75
CA GLN A 95 -6.48 11.24 -24.07
C GLN A 95 -5.46 12.39 -24.06
N SER A 96 -5.33 13.11 -22.94
CA SER A 96 -4.37 14.21 -22.78
C SER A 96 -3.08 13.78 -22.10
N THR A 97 -3.15 12.83 -21.17
CA THR A 97 -2.01 12.41 -20.33
C THR A 97 -1.55 10.98 -20.57
N GLY A 98 -2.39 10.13 -21.17
CA GLY A 98 -2.15 8.70 -21.31
C GLY A 98 -2.36 7.89 -20.02
N GLN A 99 -2.79 8.53 -18.93
CA GLN A 99 -3.05 7.86 -17.65
C GLN A 99 -4.23 6.90 -17.76
N MET A 100 -4.18 5.81 -16.99
CA MET A 100 -5.30 4.89 -16.86
C MET A 100 -6.33 5.46 -15.89
N VAL A 101 -7.54 5.70 -16.39
CA VAL A 101 -8.67 6.22 -15.63
C VAL A 101 -9.55 5.06 -15.17
N LEU A 102 -9.90 5.06 -13.88
CA LEU A 102 -10.82 4.11 -13.28
C LEU A 102 -11.95 4.87 -12.57
N LEU A 103 -13.18 4.75 -13.08
CA LEU A 103 -14.39 5.33 -12.50
C LEU A 103 -15.18 4.26 -11.78
N ALA A 104 -15.71 4.55 -10.60
CA ALA A 104 -16.61 3.65 -9.89
C ALA A 104 -17.89 4.39 -9.50
N PRO A 105 -19.10 3.86 -9.83
CA PRO A 105 -20.36 4.41 -9.34
C PRO A 105 -20.42 4.41 -7.81
N GLY A 106 -21.25 5.30 -7.25
CA GLY A 106 -21.60 5.28 -5.84
C GLY A 106 -22.52 4.11 -5.47
N ASN A 107 -23.08 4.15 -4.27
CA ASN A 107 -23.88 3.10 -3.64
C ASN A 107 -24.72 2.25 -4.64
N PRO A 108 -24.53 0.91 -4.68
CA PRO A 108 -25.24 0.03 -5.61
C PRO A 108 -26.77 0.13 -5.55
N ALA A 109 -27.35 0.41 -4.38
CA ALA A 109 -28.80 0.55 -4.23
C ALA A 109 -29.38 1.79 -4.93
N LEU A 110 -28.52 2.78 -5.23
CA LEU A 110 -28.89 4.03 -5.88
C LEU A 110 -28.45 4.06 -7.35
N THR A 111 -27.35 3.39 -7.68
CA THR A 111 -26.74 3.41 -9.02
C THR A 111 -27.01 2.16 -9.84
N ASN A 112 -27.51 1.09 -9.21
CA ASN A 112 -27.67 -0.25 -9.79
C ASN A 112 -26.36 -0.85 -10.32
N CYS A 113 -25.21 -0.42 -9.79
CA CYS A 113 -23.96 -1.09 -10.09
C CYS A 113 -24.01 -2.55 -9.61
N VAL A 114 -23.22 -3.40 -10.25
CA VAL A 114 -23.12 -4.81 -9.90
C VAL A 114 -21.86 -5.03 -9.07
N THR A 115 -21.99 -5.73 -7.94
CA THR A 115 -20.86 -6.00 -7.05
C THR A 115 -20.30 -7.42 -7.24
N THR A 116 -19.04 -7.60 -6.84
CA THR A 116 -18.44 -8.94 -6.72
C THR A 116 -19.01 -9.66 -5.50
N SER A 117 -19.09 -11.00 -5.55
CA SER A 117 -19.47 -11.80 -4.39
C SER A 117 -18.68 -11.41 -3.12
N GLY A 118 -19.38 -11.20 -2.01
CA GLY A 118 -18.81 -10.77 -0.73
C GLY A 118 -18.49 -9.27 -0.61
N SER A 119 -18.74 -8.47 -1.65
CA SER A 119 -18.70 -6.99 -1.59
C SER A 119 -20.11 -6.42 -1.63
N VAL A 120 -20.32 -5.34 -0.88
CA VAL A 120 -21.53 -4.53 -0.92
C VAL A 120 -21.33 -3.19 -1.61
N HIS A 121 -20.16 -2.94 -2.21
CA HIS A 121 -19.88 -1.69 -2.93
C HIS A 121 -19.33 -1.91 -4.35
N CYS A 122 -19.47 -0.88 -5.17
CA CYS A 122 -19.06 -0.82 -6.58
C CYS A 122 -17.55 -0.66 -6.73
N ARG A 123 -16.98 -1.17 -7.83
CA ARG A 123 -15.57 -0.97 -8.13
C ARG A 123 -15.27 -1.00 -9.62
N THR A 124 -14.23 -0.27 -9.98
CA THR A 124 -13.40 -0.53 -11.16
C THR A 124 -11.98 -0.71 -10.63
N GLU A 125 -11.58 -1.97 -10.42
CA GLU A 125 -10.39 -2.28 -9.62
C GLU A 125 -9.60 -3.44 -10.22
N LEU A 126 -8.29 -3.26 -10.31
CA LEU A 126 -7.36 -4.28 -10.75
C LEU A 126 -7.13 -5.29 -9.62
N ARG A 127 -7.11 -6.56 -9.97
CA ARG A 127 -6.86 -7.70 -9.08
C ARG A 127 -5.67 -8.48 -9.62
N GLU A 128 -4.62 -8.61 -8.81
CA GLU A 128 -3.33 -9.16 -9.25
C GLU A 128 -3.45 -10.63 -9.64
N VAL A 129 -3.02 -11.03 -10.84
CA VAL A 129 -2.96 -12.41 -11.35
C VAL A 129 -1.52 -12.83 -11.66
N VAL A 130 -1.30 -14.13 -11.85
CA VAL A 130 0.00 -14.68 -12.26
C VAL A 130 0.27 -14.30 -13.73
N PRO A 131 1.36 -13.57 -14.06
CA PRO A 131 1.59 -13.02 -15.40
C PRO A 131 1.65 -14.04 -16.53
N SER A 132 2.15 -15.24 -16.25
CA SER A 132 2.35 -16.29 -17.24
C SER A 132 1.07 -17.04 -17.60
N SER A 133 0.06 -17.01 -16.74
CA SER A 133 -1.15 -17.84 -16.89
C SER A 133 -2.45 -17.06 -16.78
N GLY A 134 -2.44 -15.85 -16.23
CA GLY A 134 -3.65 -15.10 -15.87
C GLY A 134 -4.44 -15.72 -14.72
N ALA A 135 -3.93 -16.79 -14.08
CA ALA A 135 -4.57 -17.44 -12.95
C ALA A 135 -4.52 -16.55 -11.70
N ASN A 136 -5.39 -16.82 -10.74
CA ASN A 136 -5.45 -16.01 -9.55
C ASN A 136 -4.14 -16.05 -8.74
N ALA A 137 -3.49 -14.90 -8.52
CA ALA A 137 -2.33 -14.81 -7.64
C ALA A 137 -2.68 -15.18 -6.20
N ALA A 138 -1.74 -15.84 -5.54
CA ALA A 138 -1.83 -16.32 -4.16
C ALA A 138 -0.41 -16.54 -3.63
N TRP A 139 0.32 -15.44 -3.37
CA TRP A 139 1.72 -15.47 -2.96
C TRP A 139 1.90 -15.61 -1.44
N ASP A 140 3.09 -16.05 -1.03
CA ASP A 140 3.50 -16.25 0.36
C ASP A 140 4.13 -14.95 0.93
N PRO A 141 3.62 -14.41 2.05
CA PRO A 141 4.18 -13.20 2.67
C PRO A 141 5.62 -13.33 3.19
N SER A 142 6.17 -14.54 3.30
CA SER A 142 7.58 -14.76 3.66
C SER A 142 8.54 -14.38 2.52
N GLY A 143 8.04 -14.33 1.28
CA GLY A 143 8.79 -13.84 0.12
C GLY A 143 8.89 -12.31 0.06
N THR A 144 9.28 -11.80 -1.11
CA THR A 144 9.18 -10.37 -1.44
C THR A 144 7.85 -10.15 -2.15
N ASN A 145 7.06 -9.17 -1.71
CA ASN A 145 5.80 -8.82 -2.37
C ASN A 145 5.61 -7.31 -2.24
N ILE A 146 5.70 -6.60 -3.37
CA ILE A 146 5.66 -5.14 -3.41
C ILE A 146 4.77 -4.70 -4.57
N LEU A 147 3.80 -3.84 -4.27
CA LEU A 147 3.04 -3.04 -5.24
C LEU A 147 3.47 -1.58 -5.13
N GLN A 148 3.85 -0.96 -6.25
CA GLN A 148 4.09 0.49 -6.34
C GLN A 148 3.15 1.11 -7.35
N VAL A 149 2.55 2.25 -6.99
CA VAL A 149 1.58 2.97 -7.84
C VAL A 149 1.82 4.47 -7.77
N THR A 150 1.82 5.14 -8.92
CA THR A 150 1.67 6.59 -9.03
C THR A 150 0.22 6.89 -9.35
N MET A 151 -0.50 7.52 -8.42
CA MET A 151 -1.94 7.74 -8.51
C MET A 151 -2.30 9.21 -8.31
N THR A 152 -3.36 9.65 -8.97
CA THR A 152 -4.11 10.87 -8.66
C THR A 152 -5.54 10.48 -8.29
N VAL A 153 -6.03 10.95 -7.14
CA VAL A 153 -7.47 10.85 -6.83
C VAL A 153 -8.12 12.15 -7.26
N VAL A 154 -8.96 12.07 -8.29
CA VAL A 154 -9.66 13.23 -8.87
C VAL A 154 -10.93 13.52 -8.08
N GLN A 155 -11.66 12.46 -7.72
CA GLN A 155 -12.86 12.52 -6.91
C GLN A 155 -12.89 11.34 -5.93
N ALA A 156 -12.93 11.64 -4.64
CA ALA A 156 -13.13 10.64 -3.59
C ALA A 156 -14.62 10.54 -3.22
N ASP A 157 -15.06 9.35 -2.84
CA ASP A 157 -16.42 9.12 -2.34
C ASP A 157 -16.65 9.63 -0.91
N ASP A 158 -17.90 9.53 -0.47
CA ASP A 158 -18.37 9.98 0.85
C ASP A 158 -18.43 8.85 1.91
N GLY A 159 -17.68 7.76 1.70
CA GLY A 159 -17.52 6.69 2.69
C GLY A 159 -16.81 7.20 3.95
N SER A 160 -16.94 6.48 5.06
CA SER A 160 -16.41 6.91 6.37
C SER A 160 -14.90 7.20 6.40
N HIS A 161 -14.15 6.57 5.48
CA HIS A 161 -12.71 6.79 5.27
C HIS A 161 -12.39 7.23 3.82
N GLY A 162 -13.41 7.36 2.96
CA GLY A 162 -13.29 7.62 1.53
C GLY A 162 -13.05 6.38 0.67
N THR A 163 -12.59 6.62 -0.55
CA THR A 163 -12.40 5.60 -1.59
C THR A 163 -11.25 4.66 -1.26
N ALA A 164 -11.50 3.35 -1.32
CA ALA A 164 -10.45 2.35 -1.22
C ALA A 164 -9.65 2.33 -2.54
N ILE A 165 -8.36 2.63 -2.45
CA ILE A 165 -7.47 2.81 -3.61
C ILE A 165 -6.40 1.73 -3.77
N GLY A 166 -6.19 0.91 -2.74
CA GLY A 166 -5.23 -0.19 -2.74
C GLY A 166 -5.47 -1.18 -1.62
N GLN A 167 -5.17 -2.45 -1.85
CA GLN A 167 -5.40 -3.53 -0.89
C GLN A 167 -4.27 -4.56 -0.90
N VAL A 168 -4.04 -5.16 0.27
CA VAL A 168 -3.45 -6.51 0.39
C VAL A 168 -4.57 -7.44 0.82
N PHE A 169 -5.07 -8.23 -0.11
CA PHE A 169 -6.15 -9.17 0.14
C PHE A 169 -5.58 -10.55 0.41
N CYS A 170 -6.00 -11.16 1.52
CA CYS A 170 -5.43 -12.41 1.98
C CYS A 170 -6.52 -13.47 2.17
N GLN A 171 -6.14 -14.73 1.99
CA GLN A 171 -6.96 -15.89 2.27
C GLN A 171 -6.31 -16.70 3.38
N SER A 172 -7.05 -16.94 4.47
CA SER A 172 -6.61 -17.81 5.58
C SER A 172 -7.79 -18.68 6.02
N GLY A 173 -7.55 -19.98 6.20
CA GLY A 173 -8.60 -20.94 6.58
C GLY A 173 -9.78 -21.02 5.60
N GLY A 174 -9.55 -20.76 4.31
CA GLY A 174 -10.60 -20.70 3.28
C GLY A 174 -11.43 -19.41 3.26
N VAL A 175 -11.14 -18.45 4.15
CA VAL A 175 -11.84 -17.16 4.21
C VAL A 175 -10.96 -16.07 3.59
N GLY A 176 -11.50 -15.38 2.59
CA GLY A 176 -10.87 -14.23 1.94
C GLY A 176 -11.33 -12.90 2.54
N LYS A 177 -10.38 -12.06 2.99
CA LYS A 177 -10.63 -10.68 3.48
C LYS A 177 -9.42 -9.76 3.17
N PRO A 178 -9.62 -8.44 3.09
CA PRO A 178 -8.49 -7.51 3.07
C PRO A 178 -7.75 -7.60 4.40
N LEU A 179 -6.47 -7.99 4.38
CA LEU A 179 -5.58 -7.76 5.52
C LEU A 179 -5.36 -6.26 5.69
N LEU A 180 -5.12 -5.58 4.57
CA LEU A 180 -4.90 -4.15 4.44
C LEU A 180 -5.87 -3.60 3.40
N GLU A 181 -6.57 -2.52 3.74
CA GLU A 181 -7.30 -1.69 2.78
C GLU A 181 -6.90 -0.22 3.01
N MET A 182 -6.43 0.46 1.95
CA MET A 182 -5.98 1.84 1.99
C MET A 182 -7.06 2.74 1.40
N TYR A 183 -7.46 3.75 2.15
CA TYR A 183 -8.54 4.67 1.81
C TYR A 183 -8.00 6.09 1.61
N TYR A 184 -8.61 6.81 0.68
CA TYR A 184 -8.36 8.21 0.39
C TYR A 184 -9.67 8.99 0.53
N SER A 185 -9.69 9.98 1.43
CA SER A 185 -10.87 10.79 1.75
C SER A 185 -11.01 12.05 0.89
N GLN A 186 -12.19 12.68 0.91
CA GLN A 186 -12.45 13.96 0.22
C GLN A 186 -11.57 15.13 0.70
N SER A 187 -11.05 15.06 1.94
CA SER A 187 -10.09 16.04 2.46
C SER A 187 -8.63 15.73 2.07
N GLY A 188 -8.40 14.64 1.34
CA GLY A 188 -7.07 14.18 0.97
C GLY A 188 -6.33 13.39 2.04
N THR A 189 -6.95 13.10 3.19
CA THR A 189 -6.36 12.22 4.21
C THR A 189 -6.28 10.80 3.67
N ILE A 190 -5.12 10.16 3.84
CA ILE A 190 -4.88 8.77 3.48
C ILE A 190 -4.75 7.95 4.76
N VAL A 191 -5.63 6.97 4.93
CA VAL A 191 -5.62 6.04 6.05
C VAL A 191 -5.53 4.61 5.55
N VAL A 192 -5.03 3.73 6.40
CA VAL A 192 -4.96 2.29 6.15
C VAL A 192 -5.68 1.56 7.26
N GLY A 193 -6.64 0.72 6.88
CA GLY A 193 -7.31 -0.21 7.78
C GLY A 193 -6.67 -1.59 7.75
N VAL A 194 -6.19 -2.05 8.92
CA VAL A 194 -5.58 -3.38 9.07
C VAL A 194 -6.46 -4.28 9.93
N LYS A 195 -6.81 -5.46 9.41
CA LYS A 195 -7.55 -6.47 10.18
C LYS A 195 -6.60 -7.37 10.95
N ASN A 196 -6.81 -7.49 12.27
CA ASN A 196 -6.01 -8.40 13.09
C ASN A 196 -6.13 -9.87 12.60
N ASN A 197 -7.35 -10.30 12.31
CA ASN A 197 -7.70 -11.59 11.70
C ASN A 197 -8.89 -11.40 10.74
N PRO A 198 -9.25 -12.39 9.89
CA PRO A 198 -10.31 -12.22 8.89
C PRO A 198 -11.66 -11.72 9.45
N SER A 199 -11.99 -12.06 10.69
CA SER A 199 -13.27 -11.71 11.32
C SER A 199 -13.21 -10.41 12.12
N ALA A 200 -12.03 -9.82 12.32
CA ALA A 200 -11.85 -8.62 13.13
C ALA A 200 -12.29 -7.34 12.39
N ASN A 201 -12.60 -6.30 13.15
CA ASN A 201 -12.67 -4.94 12.64
C ASN A 201 -11.28 -4.44 12.23
N GLN A 202 -11.24 -3.39 11.41
CA GLN A 202 -9.99 -2.75 11.04
C GLN A 202 -9.48 -1.84 12.14
N ILE A 203 -8.16 -1.81 12.30
CA ILE A 203 -7.42 -0.79 13.02
C ILE A 203 -7.01 0.26 11.98
N ILE A 204 -7.56 1.46 12.11
CA ILE A 204 -7.31 2.56 11.17
C ILE A 204 -6.07 3.34 11.59
N THR A 205 -5.12 3.50 10.69
CA THR A 205 -3.89 4.29 10.88
C THR A 205 -3.78 5.32 9.77
N GLN A 206 -3.60 6.60 10.12
CA GLN A 206 -3.29 7.62 9.13
C GLN A 206 -1.84 7.49 8.67
N VAL A 207 -1.63 7.43 7.36
CA VAL A 207 -0.30 7.21 6.75
C VAL A 207 0.14 8.36 5.85
N GLY A 208 -0.76 9.30 5.54
CA GLY A 208 -0.42 10.47 4.74
C GLY A 208 -1.59 11.43 4.54
N GLN A 209 -1.29 12.52 3.83
CA GLN A 209 -2.27 13.48 3.36
C GLN A 209 -1.77 14.08 2.04
N VAL A 210 -2.61 14.05 1.01
CA VAL A 210 -2.33 14.57 -0.32
C VAL A 210 -3.60 15.22 -0.82
N SER A 211 -3.58 16.46 -1.28
CA SER A 211 -4.79 17.14 -1.80
C SER A 211 -5.36 16.42 -3.03
N LEU A 212 -6.68 16.53 -3.24
CA LEU A 212 -7.33 16.03 -4.45
C LEU A 212 -6.65 16.60 -5.70
N ASN A 213 -6.72 15.87 -6.82
CA ASN A 213 -6.10 16.24 -8.09
C ASN A 213 -4.57 16.44 -8.02
N THR A 214 -3.91 15.87 -6.99
CA THR A 214 -2.45 15.86 -6.87
C THR A 214 -1.94 14.45 -7.04
N SER A 215 -0.97 14.27 -7.95
CA SER A 215 -0.29 12.98 -8.14
C SER A 215 0.60 12.66 -6.94
N PHE A 216 0.57 11.42 -6.49
CA PHE A 216 1.42 10.90 -5.42
C PHE A 216 1.84 9.46 -5.70
N ASN A 217 2.94 9.05 -5.07
CA ASN A 217 3.40 7.68 -5.09
C ASN A 217 2.96 6.99 -3.81
N TYR A 218 2.42 5.78 -3.93
CA TYR A 218 2.30 4.88 -2.81
C TYR A 218 2.96 3.53 -3.09
N GLN A 219 3.36 2.87 -2.01
CA GLN A 219 3.84 1.49 -2.04
C GLN A 219 3.12 0.69 -0.96
N LEU A 220 2.65 -0.50 -1.32
CA LEU A 220 2.22 -1.53 -0.36
C LEU A 220 3.25 -2.66 -0.39
N SER A 221 3.71 -3.12 0.77
CA SER A 221 4.60 -4.28 0.86
C SER A 221 4.17 -5.23 1.95
N TYR A 222 4.11 -6.53 1.64
CA TYR A 222 3.99 -7.59 2.63
C TYR A 222 5.10 -8.62 2.40
N THR A 223 6.26 -8.32 2.97
CA THR A 223 7.53 -8.99 2.67
C THR A 223 8.17 -9.49 3.96
N GLY A 224 8.66 -10.72 3.96
CA GLY A 224 9.25 -11.34 5.16
C GLY A 224 8.31 -11.34 6.36
N GLY A 225 6.99 -11.42 6.14
CA GLY A 225 5.96 -11.36 7.18
C GLY A 225 5.73 -9.98 7.79
N ARG A 226 6.28 -8.91 7.20
CA ARG A 226 6.10 -7.53 7.68
C ARG A 226 5.34 -6.68 6.67
N LEU A 227 4.40 -5.91 7.17
CA LEU A 227 3.47 -5.11 6.37
C LEU A 227 3.85 -3.63 6.45
N PHE A 228 4.04 -3.00 5.30
CA PHE A 228 4.46 -1.61 5.23
C PHE A 228 3.69 -0.85 4.15
N VAL A 229 3.54 0.45 4.39
CA VAL A 229 3.01 1.41 3.42
C VAL A 229 3.99 2.57 3.29
N TRP A 230 4.16 3.08 2.06
CA TRP A 230 4.83 4.35 1.82
C TRP A 230 3.87 5.30 1.14
N ILE A 231 3.90 6.57 1.54
CA ILE A 231 3.27 7.68 0.82
C ILE A 231 4.36 8.70 0.52
N ASN A 232 4.65 8.95 -0.76
CA ASN A 232 5.72 9.83 -1.22
C ASN A 232 7.07 9.56 -0.54
N GLY A 233 7.42 8.28 -0.37
CA GLY A 233 8.67 7.84 0.26
C GLY A 233 8.66 7.83 1.79
N VAL A 234 7.61 8.33 2.44
CA VAL A 234 7.46 8.25 3.91
C VAL A 234 6.91 6.88 4.29
N GLN A 235 7.72 6.08 4.98
CA GLN A 235 7.37 4.72 5.41
C GLN A 235 6.53 4.71 6.69
N THR A 236 5.54 3.83 6.73
CA THR A 236 4.82 3.41 7.94
C THR A 236 4.83 1.88 8.02
N GLU A 237 5.29 1.33 9.15
CA GLU A 237 5.13 -0.09 9.46
C GLU A 237 3.77 -0.32 10.12
N LEU A 238 3.04 -1.32 9.63
CA LEU A 238 1.75 -1.70 10.15
C LEU A 238 1.91 -2.97 10.99
N THR A 239 1.31 -3.00 12.17
CA THR A 239 1.45 -4.10 13.13
C THR A 239 0.08 -4.47 13.72
N GLY A 240 0.04 -5.41 14.67
CA GLY A 240 -1.21 -5.79 15.35
C GLY A 240 -2.10 -6.77 14.55
N PHE A 241 -1.54 -7.42 13.53
CA PHE A 241 -2.19 -8.50 12.81
C PHE A 241 -1.53 -9.85 13.08
N SER A 242 -2.34 -10.91 13.05
CA SER A 242 -1.90 -12.28 13.28
C SER A 242 -2.73 -13.22 12.41
N TRP A 243 -2.43 -13.24 11.11
CA TRP A 243 -3.00 -14.18 10.16
C TRP A 243 -2.10 -15.40 10.05
N THR A 244 -2.64 -16.60 10.28
CA THR A 244 -1.88 -17.84 10.16
C THR A 244 -1.73 -18.21 8.68
N SER A 245 -0.49 -18.18 8.18
CA SER A 245 -0.06 -18.58 6.82
C SER A 245 -1.03 -18.17 5.70
N PRO A 246 -1.37 -16.87 5.57
CA PRO A 246 -2.25 -16.45 4.50
C PRO A 246 -1.52 -16.52 3.15
N THR A 247 -2.21 -16.91 2.10
CA THR A 247 -1.80 -16.51 0.75
C THR A 247 -2.47 -15.19 0.42
N CYS A 248 -1.76 -14.29 -0.26
CA CYS A 248 -2.26 -12.96 -0.53
C CYS A 248 -2.14 -12.56 -1.99
N TYR A 249 -2.79 -11.46 -2.34
CA TYR A 249 -2.67 -10.79 -3.62
C TYR A 249 -2.96 -9.29 -3.46
N PHE A 250 -2.41 -8.48 -4.36
CA PHE A 250 -2.66 -7.05 -4.39
C PHE A 250 -3.93 -6.71 -5.16
N LYS A 251 -4.54 -5.60 -4.77
CA LYS A 251 -5.55 -4.89 -5.56
C LYS A 251 -5.24 -3.40 -5.57
N THR A 252 -5.59 -2.73 -6.65
CA THR A 252 -5.48 -1.28 -6.78
C THR A 252 -6.45 -0.76 -7.81
N GLY A 253 -6.95 0.45 -7.60
CA GLY A 253 -7.89 1.08 -8.52
C GLY A 253 -8.90 1.89 -7.73
N ASN A 254 -10.17 1.72 -8.06
CA ASN A 254 -11.24 2.51 -7.50
C ASN A 254 -12.32 1.60 -6.91
N TYR A 255 -12.32 1.45 -5.60
CA TYR A 255 -13.34 0.73 -4.85
C TYR A 255 -14.14 1.72 -4.00
N ASN A 256 -15.25 2.22 -4.57
CA ASN A 256 -16.09 3.26 -3.98
C ASN A 256 -16.75 2.74 -2.69
N GLN A 257 -16.53 3.39 -1.55
CA GLN A 257 -17.12 3.05 -0.24
C GLN A 257 -18.32 3.92 0.13
N GLY A 258 -18.76 4.76 -0.81
CA GLY A 258 -19.75 5.78 -0.61
C GLY A 258 -21.13 5.24 -0.26
N VAL A 259 -21.88 6.09 0.43
CA VAL A 259 -23.28 5.84 0.81
C VAL A 259 -24.26 6.56 -0.12
N SER A 260 -23.82 7.60 -0.82
CA SER A 260 -24.60 8.30 -1.84
C SER A 260 -24.42 7.72 -3.24
N ALA A 261 -25.14 8.27 -4.22
CA ALA A 261 -25.01 7.92 -5.63
C ALA A 261 -23.75 8.53 -6.30
N ALA A 262 -22.99 9.36 -5.59
CA ALA A 262 -21.82 10.02 -6.14
C ALA A 262 -20.73 8.99 -6.52
N GLY A 263 -20.25 9.07 -7.76
CA GLY A 263 -19.12 8.28 -8.20
C GLY A 263 -17.80 8.74 -7.57
N SER A 264 -16.77 7.95 -7.79
CA SER A 264 -15.37 8.26 -7.48
C SER A 264 -14.52 8.07 -8.73
N GLU A 265 -13.37 8.72 -8.78
CA GLU A 265 -12.46 8.73 -9.92
C GLU A 265 -11.00 8.76 -9.47
N VAL A 266 -10.22 7.82 -10.00
CA VAL A 266 -8.77 7.76 -9.80
C VAL A 266 -8.07 7.57 -11.14
N HIS A 267 -6.90 8.19 -11.27
CA HIS A 267 -6.02 8.04 -12.42
C HIS A 267 -4.72 7.39 -11.96
N ILE A 268 -4.21 6.44 -12.74
CA ILE A 268 -2.93 5.77 -12.50
C ILE A 268 -1.96 6.14 -13.61
N ALA A 269 -0.81 6.69 -13.23
CA ALA A 269 0.27 7.08 -14.14
C ALA A 269 1.41 6.04 -14.18
N ALA A 270 1.56 5.22 -13.14
CA ALA A 270 2.50 4.10 -13.11
C ALA A 270 1.98 3.02 -12.15
N ILE A 271 2.24 1.75 -12.48
CA ILE A 271 1.90 0.61 -11.64
C ILE A 271 2.92 -0.51 -11.87
N THR A 272 3.48 -1.06 -10.79
CA THR A 272 4.40 -2.20 -10.86
C THR A 272 4.19 -3.15 -9.69
N VAL A 273 4.40 -4.44 -9.95
CA VAL A 273 4.41 -5.51 -8.96
C VAL A 273 5.77 -6.18 -9.01
N SER A 274 6.33 -6.52 -7.85
CA SER A 274 7.56 -7.31 -7.72
C SER A 274 7.37 -8.43 -6.71
N HIS A 275 7.80 -9.64 -7.10
CA HIS A 275 7.93 -10.81 -6.24
C HIS A 275 9.36 -11.33 -6.20
#